data_AF-A0A535HUY1-F1
#
_entry.id   AF-A0A535HUY1-F1
#
_cell.length_a   1.000
_cell.length_b   1.000
_cell.length_c   1.000
_cell.angle_alpha   90.00
_cell.angle_beta   90.00
_cell.angle_gamma   90.00
#
_symmetry.space_group_name_H-M   'P 1'
#
loop_
_entity.id
_entity.type
_entity.pdbx_description
1 polymer ?
#
loop_
_entity_poly.entity_id
_entity_poly.type
_entity_poly.pdbx_seq_one_letter_code
_entity_poly.pdbx_strand_id
1 'polypeptide(L)'
;WHGPALYAIMAGVEMAMWDIVGKALNQPIYNLLGGPCHQSLRAYTHMRLNQNDVRPAPVQFAEQARELVAEGWTAIKWVPVPPVHLTMSAAEMRESVEVVGAVRADVGPDVDLLIELHGRLNPTTAIQLAHELAPFKPMLFEEPIPPDNLDQMAYVRSRSPSPLAHRRYYST
;
A
#
# COMPACT_ATOMS: atom_id res chain seq x y z
N TRP A 1 0.86 -12.17 26.46
CA TRP A 1 2.24 -11.66 26.32
C TRP A 1 2.97 -12.37 25.17
N HIS A 2 2.51 -12.19 23.94
CA HIS A 2 3.29 -12.58 22.76
C HIS A 2 3.31 -11.37 21.82
N GLY A 3 4.40 -10.60 21.90
CA GLY A 3 4.58 -9.39 21.10
C GLY A 3 4.99 -9.71 19.65
N PRO A 4 4.98 -8.71 18.76
CA PRO A 4 5.30 -8.89 17.33
C PRO A 4 6.67 -9.54 17.07
N ALA A 5 7.64 -9.35 17.98
CA ALA A 5 8.95 -9.97 17.89
C ALA A 5 8.91 -11.51 17.95
N LEU A 6 8.04 -12.09 18.79
CA LEU A 6 7.94 -13.54 18.91
C LEU A 6 7.37 -14.16 17.63
N TYR A 7 6.29 -13.58 17.09
CA TYR A 7 5.71 -14.04 15.83
C TYR A 7 6.68 -13.93 14.65
N ALA A 8 7.48 -12.87 14.60
CA ALA A 8 8.52 -12.73 13.58
C ALA A 8 9.60 -13.83 13.69
N ILE A 9 10.03 -14.18 14.91
CA ILE A 9 10.99 -15.28 15.13
C ILE A 9 10.37 -16.61 14.71
N MET A 10 9.13 -16.89 15.13
CA MET A 10 8.42 -18.11 14.76
C MET A 10 8.27 -18.24 13.24
N ALA A 11 7.89 -17.17 12.55
CA ALA A 11 7.80 -17.14 11.09
C ALA A 11 9.17 -17.39 10.44
N GLY A 12 10.25 -16.80 10.98
CA GLY A 12 11.61 -17.06 10.50
C GLY A 12 12.03 -18.53 10.61
N VAL A 13 11.74 -19.16 11.75
CA VAL A 13 12.01 -20.59 11.96
C VAL A 13 11.17 -21.46 11.03
N GLU A 14 9.88 -21.17 10.89
CA GLU A 14 8.96 -21.92 10.04
C GLU A 14 9.33 -21.83 8.55
N MET A 15 9.70 -20.65 8.04
CA MET A 15 10.22 -20.48 6.68
C MET A 15 11.50 -21.30 6.46
N ALA A 16 12.41 -21.34 7.44
CA ALA A 16 13.63 -22.15 7.35
C ALA A 16 13.33 -23.66 7.33
N MET A 17 12.33 -24.11 8.10
CA MET A 17 11.89 -25.50 8.06
C MET A 17 11.32 -25.88 6.68
N TRP A 18 10.51 -25.00 6.07
CA TRP A 18 10.03 -25.21 4.70
C TRP A 18 11.17 -25.29 3.69
N ASP A 19 12.16 -24.40 3.79
CA ASP A 19 13.34 -24.42 2.92
C ASP A 19 14.12 -25.74 3.05
N ILE A 20 14.31 -26.26 4.27
CA ILE A 20 14.94 -27.57 4.50
C ILE A 20 14.14 -28.69 3.84
N VAL A 21 12.82 -28.72 3.99
CA VAL A 21 11.95 -29.74 3.38
C VAL A 21 12.02 -29.66 1.85
N GLY A 22 11.95 -28.45 1.28
CA GLY A 22 12.10 -28.22 -0.16
C GLY A 22 13.42 -28.74 -0.70
N LYS A 23 14.54 -28.42 -0.02
CA LYS A 23 15.88 -28.91 -0.38
C LYS A 23 16.00 -30.43 -0.26
N ALA A 24 15.50 -31.02 0.81
CA ALA A 24 15.55 -32.47 1.04
C ALA A 24 14.77 -33.26 -0.02
N LEU A 25 13.67 -32.71 -0.52
CA LEU A 25 12.84 -33.31 -1.57
C LEU A 25 13.25 -32.88 -2.98
N ASN A 26 14.24 -31.99 -3.12
CA ASN A 26 14.64 -31.35 -4.38
C ASN A 26 13.42 -30.75 -5.12
N GLN A 27 12.55 -30.05 -4.39
CA GLN A 27 11.34 -29.41 -4.91
C GLN A 27 11.32 -27.92 -4.54
N PRO A 28 10.84 -27.04 -5.43
CA PRO A 28 10.51 -25.67 -5.04
C PRO A 28 9.30 -25.66 -4.07
N ILE A 29 9.27 -24.70 -3.14
CA ILE A 29 8.24 -24.65 -2.09
C ILE A 29 6.82 -24.60 -2.66
N TYR A 30 6.58 -23.89 -3.78
CA TYR A 30 5.24 -23.81 -4.38
C TYR A 30 4.70 -25.19 -4.80
N ASN A 31 5.55 -26.17 -5.14
CA ASN A 31 5.10 -27.53 -5.43
C ASN A 31 4.61 -28.26 -4.18
N LEU A 32 5.25 -28.01 -3.04
CA LEU A 32 4.82 -28.54 -1.75
C LEU A 32 3.49 -27.92 -1.29
N LEU A 33 3.20 -26.70 -1.76
CA LEU A 33 1.96 -25.96 -1.49
C LEU A 33 0.82 -26.25 -2.49
N GLY A 34 1.00 -27.20 -3.42
CA GLY A 34 -0.04 -27.60 -4.38
C GLY A 34 0.25 -27.30 -5.85
N GLY A 35 1.43 -26.76 -6.16
CA GLY A 35 1.88 -26.53 -7.54
C GLY A 35 1.46 -25.16 -8.11
N PRO A 36 1.85 -24.87 -9.37
CA PRO A 36 1.64 -23.57 -9.98
C PRO A 36 0.15 -23.33 -10.29
N CYS A 37 -0.43 -22.29 -9.69
CA CYS A 37 -1.79 -21.82 -9.98
C CYS A 37 -1.83 -20.70 -11.04
N HIS A 38 -0.69 -20.08 -11.32
CA HIS A 38 -0.53 -19.01 -12.31
C HIS A 38 0.79 -19.21 -13.07
N GLN A 39 0.83 -18.77 -14.33
CA GLN A 39 2.08 -18.78 -15.12
C GLN A 39 3.01 -17.62 -14.76
N SER A 40 2.45 -16.48 -14.34
CA SER A 40 3.19 -15.31 -13.88
C SER A 40 2.37 -14.55 -12.83
N LEU A 41 3.05 -13.73 -12.04
CA LEU A 41 2.43 -12.85 -11.05
C LEU A 41 2.72 -11.41 -11.42
N ARG A 42 1.67 -10.59 -11.51
CA ARG A 42 1.81 -9.13 -11.68
C ARG A 42 2.32 -8.52 -10.37
N ALA A 43 3.35 -7.71 -10.46
CA ALA A 43 3.88 -6.95 -9.33
C ALA A 43 3.57 -5.45 -9.50
N TYR A 44 3.51 -4.74 -8.38
CA TYR A 44 3.53 -3.28 -8.33
C TYR A 44 4.86 -2.83 -7.73
N THR A 45 5.25 -1.59 -8.02
CA THR A 45 6.45 -0.97 -7.47
C THR A 45 6.10 0.12 -6.48
N HIS A 46 7.08 0.56 -5.69
CA HIS A 46 6.96 1.74 -4.84
C HIS A 46 7.76 2.90 -5.41
N MET A 47 7.22 4.12 -5.35
CA MET A 47 7.99 5.32 -5.69
C MET A 47 9.26 5.42 -4.83
N ARG A 48 10.35 5.85 -5.46
CA ARG A 48 11.70 5.93 -4.91
C ARG A 48 12.10 7.40 -4.72
N LEU A 49 11.24 8.19 -4.08
CA LEU A 49 11.49 9.62 -3.87
C LEU A 49 12.61 9.82 -2.85
N ASN A 50 13.26 10.99 -2.92
CA ASN A 50 14.30 11.36 -1.97
C ASN A 50 13.72 11.41 -0.55
N GLN A 51 14.19 10.52 0.32
CA GLN A 51 13.68 10.43 1.70
C GLN A 51 14.03 11.65 2.57
N ASN A 52 14.98 12.47 2.13
CA ASN A 52 15.31 13.75 2.80
C ASN A 52 14.33 14.87 2.41
N ASP A 53 13.55 14.69 1.34
CA ASP A 53 12.53 15.64 0.94
C ASP A 53 11.22 15.30 1.66
N VAL A 54 10.96 16.03 2.74
CA VAL A 54 9.81 15.78 3.64
C VAL A 54 8.48 16.11 2.95
N ARG A 55 8.48 16.98 1.94
CA ARG A 55 7.28 17.43 1.24
C ARG A 55 7.58 17.70 -0.24
N PRO A 56 7.82 16.65 -1.04
CA PRO A 56 8.13 16.80 -2.45
C PRO A 56 6.97 17.50 -3.19
N ALA A 57 7.30 18.29 -4.19
CA ALA A 57 6.30 18.93 -5.04
C ALA A 57 5.56 17.90 -5.92
N PRO A 58 4.28 18.12 -6.27
CA PRO A 58 3.52 17.21 -7.14
C PRO A 58 4.23 16.80 -8.43
N VAL A 59 5.02 17.71 -9.03
CA VAL A 59 5.79 17.43 -10.24
C VAL A 59 6.83 16.31 -10.05
N GLN A 60 7.46 16.23 -8.88
CA GLN A 60 8.45 15.19 -8.60
C GLN A 60 7.80 13.80 -8.52
N PHE A 61 6.57 13.71 -8.02
CA PHE A 61 5.80 12.46 -8.04
C PHE A 61 5.44 12.05 -9.47
N ALA A 62 4.99 12.99 -10.30
CA ALA A 62 4.64 12.73 -11.69
C ALA A 62 5.86 12.28 -12.52
N GLU A 63 6.99 12.98 -12.40
CA GLU A 63 8.25 12.61 -13.05
C GLU A 63 8.68 11.18 -12.69
N GLN A 64 8.67 10.84 -11.41
CA GLN A 64 9.03 9.50 -10.98
C GLN A 64 8.01 8.44 -11.44
N ALA A 65 6.72 8.77 -11.48
CA ALA A 65 5.72 7.85 -12.01
C ALA A 65 6.00 7.52 -13.49
N ARG A 66 6.37 8.53 -14.29
CA ARG A 66 6.74 8.38 -15.70
C ARG A 66 7.94 7.46 -15.90
N GLU A 67 8.98 7.64 -15.08
CA GLU A 67 10.18 6.80 -15.09
C GLU A 67 9.82 5.34 -14.81
N LEU A 68 8.99 5.09 -13.80
CA LEU A 68 8.54 3.74 -13.46
C LEU A 68 7.67 3.13 -14.57
N VAL A 69 6.81 3.90 -15.23
CA VAL A 69 6.05 3.43 -16.40
C VAL A 69 7.00 3.08 -17.55
N ALA A 70 8.05 3.88 -17.79
CA ALA A 70 9.07 3.59 -18.79
C ALA A 70 9.91 2.33 -18.46
N GLU A 71 10.08 2.00 -17.18
CA GLU A 71 10.63 0.70 -16.72
C GLU A 71 9.68 -0.49 -16.98
N GLY A 72 8.43 -0.24 -17.36
CA GLY A 72 7.40 -1.26 -17.65
C GLY A 72 6.42 -1.53 -16.49
N TRP A 73 6.44 -0.71 -15.42
CA TRP A 73 5.49 -0.86 -14.33
C TRP A 73 4.10 -0.39 -14.74
N THR A 74 3.10 -1.24 -14.47
CA THR A 74 1.69 -0.94 -14.71
C THR A 74 0.91 -0.65 -13.44
N ALA A 75 1.57 -0.71 -12.27
CA ALA A 75 0.99 -0.47 -10.96
C ALA A 75 2.02 0.17 -10.03
N ILE A 76 1.68 1.31 -9.43
CA ILE A 76 2.61 2.13 -8.65
C ILE A 76 1.98 2.49 -7.30
N LYS A 77 2.75 2.28 -6.22
CA LYS A 77 2.39 2.61 -4.83
C LYS A 77 3.24 3.76 -4.29
N TRP A 78 2.62 4.66 -3.55
CA TRP A 78 3.34 5.71 -2.81
C TRP A 78 2.46 6.33 -1.73
N VAL A 79 3.08 7.21 -0.92
CA VAL A 79 2.41 7.99 0.13
C VAL A 79 2.15 9.40 -0.42
N PRO A 80 0.91 9.76 -0.82
CA PRO A 80 0.58 11.11 -1.28
C PRO A 80 0.21 12.07 -0.15
N VAL A 81 0.28 11.62 1.11
CA VAL A 81 -0.06 12.44 2.28
C VAL A 81 1.19 13.02 2.94
N PRO A 82 1.15 14.28 3.40
CA PRO A 82 2.20 14.85 4.23
C PRO A 82 2.36 14.07 5.54
N PRO A 83 3.41 14.34 6.36
CA PRO A 83 3.61 13.70 7.65
C PRO A 83 2.58 14.19 8.68
N VAL A 84 1.36 13.65 8.59
CA VAL A 84 0.21 13.98 9.43
C VAL A 84 -0.05 12.90 10.48
N HIS A 85 -0.81 13.26 11.51
CA HIS A 85 -1.29 12.33 12.53
C HIS A 85 -2.78 12.52 12.77
N LEU A 86 -3.55 11.46 12.50
CA LEU A 86 -5.00 11.28 12.59
C LEU A 86 -5.85 12.21 11.69
N THR A 87 -5.50 13.47 11.54
CA THR A 87 -6.29 14.47 10.80
C THR A 87 -5.45 15.21 9.78
N MET A 88 -6.13 15.78 8.78
CA MET A 88 -5.55 16.67 7.79
C MET A 88 -6.29 18.01 7.80
N SER A 89 -5.56 19.10 7.67
CA SER A 89 -6.10 20.40 7.31
C SER A 89 -6.62 20.41 5.87
N ALA A 90 -7.42 21.41 5.52
CA ALA A 90 -7.90 21.57 4.14
C ALA A 90 -6.77 21.80 3.14
N ALA A 91 -5.65 22.40 3.56
CA ALA A 91 -4.48 22.62 2.72
C ALA A 91 -3.75 21.30 2.44
N GLU A 92 -3.55 20.46 3.46
CA GLU A 92 -2.92 19.15 3.31
C GLU A 92 -3.79 18.20 2.47
N MET A 93 -5.11 18.24 2.65
CA MET A 93 -6.04 17.45 1.83
C MET A 93 -5.91 17.83 0.35
N ARG A 94 -5.90 19.15 0.06
CA ARG A 94 -5.76 19.66 -1.31
C ARG A 94 -4.41 19.27 -1.92
N GLU A 95 -3.34 19.38 -1.15
CA GLU A 95 -2.02 18.94 -1.59
C GLU A 95 -2.02 17.46 -2.01
N SER A 96 -2.59 16.58 -1.19
CA SER A 96 -2.67 15.15 -1.53
C SER A 96 -3.47 14.90 -2.81
N VAL A 97 -4.57 15.63 -3.00
CA VAL A 97 -5.37 15.61 -4.24
C VAL A 97 -4.55 16.08 -5.43
N GLU A 98 -3.78 17.16 -5.29
CA GLU A 98 -2.89 17.69 -6.34
C GLU A 98 -1.79 16.69 -6.71
N VAL A 99 -1.16 16.04 -5.72
CA VAL A 99 -0.14 15.00 -5.94
C VAL A 99 -0.72 13.84 -6.73
N VAL A 100 -1.85 13.27 -6.29
CA VAL A 100 -2.47 12.12 -6.99
C VAL A 100 -2.97 12.52 -8.37
N GLY A 101 -3.53 13.72 -8.51
CA GLY A 101 -3.99 14.26 -9.78
C GLY A 101 -2.84 14.45 -10.77
N ALA A 102 -1.70 14.98 -10.33
CA ALA A 102 -0.51 15.15 -11.16
C ALA A 102 0.01 13.80 -11.66
N VAL A 103 0.12 12.80 -10.77
CA VAL A 103 0.53 11.44 -11.16
C VAL A 103 -0.44 10.87 -12.18
N ARG A 104 -1.75 10.90 -11.91
CA ARG A 104 -2.78 10.35 -12.82
C ARG A 104 -2.76 11.04 -14.18
N ALA A 105 -2.59 12.36 -14.22
CA ALA A 105 -2.54 13.11 -15.47
C ALA A 105 -1.36 12.69 -16.35
N ASP A 106 -0.23 12.34 -15.74
CA ASP A 106 1.00 12.00 -16.45
C ASP A 106 1.05 10.53 -16.90
N VAL A 107 0.62 9.59 -16.04
CA VAL A 107 0.67 8.15 -16.36
C VAL A 107 -0.55 7.63 -17.13
N GLY A 108 -1.58 8.47 -17.29
CA GLY A 108 -2.81 8.10 -17.98
C GLY A 108 -3.72 7.16 -17.16
N PRO A 109 -4.81 6.65 -17.75
CA PRO A 109 -5.84 5.91 -17.03
C PRO A 109 -5.50 4.44 -16.76
N ASP A 110 -4.56 3.85 -17.48
CA ASP A 110 -4.33 2.40 -17.49
C ASP A 110 -3.31 1.92 -16.43
N VAL A 111 -2.62 2.86 -15.77
CA VAL A 111 -1.70 2.55 -14.68
C VAL A 111 -2.48 2.50 -13.36
N ASP A 112 -2.34 1.42 -12.62
CA ASP A 112 -2.99 1.26 -11.32
C ASP A 112 -2.28 2.10 -10.25
N LEU A 113 -3.06 2.87 -9.50
CA LEU A 113 -2.56 3.72 -8.41
C LEU A 113 -2.89 3.10 -7.06
N LEU A 114 -1.88 2.83 -6.26
CA LEU A 114 -2.01 2.31 -4.91
C LEU A 114 -1.63 3.41 -3.92
N ILE A 115 -2.56 3.79 -3.05
CA ILE A 115 -2.40 4.90 -2.11
C ILE A 115 -2.04 4.33 -0.75
N GLU A 116 -0.81 4.57 -0.29
CA GLU A 116 -0.32 4.19 1.04
C GLU A 116 -0.54 5.31 2.05
N LEU A 117 -1.10 4.98 3.22
CA LEU A 117 -1.42 5.94 4.27
C LEU A 117 -0.77 5.61 5.63
N HIS A 118 -0.13 4.44 5.78
CA HIS A 118 0.63 4.03 6.98
C HIS A 118 -0.15 4.12 8.30
N GLY A 119 -1.47 3.94 8.26
CA GLY A 119 -2.35 4.05 9.41
C GLY A 119 -2.37 5.45 10.02
N ARG A 120 -2.03 6.50 9.26
CA ARG A 120 -1.85 7.86 9.79
C ARG A 120 -3.14 8.63 9.97
N LEU A 121 -4.28 8.18 9.45
CA LEU A 121 -5.53 8.94 9.49
C LEU A 121 -6.54 8.30 10.44
N ASN A 122 -7.45 9.08 10.99
CA ASN A 122 -8.63 8.55 11.66
C ASN A 122 -9.70 8.16 10.61
N PRO A 123 -10.75 7.41 11.00
CA PRO A 123 -11.79 6.97 10.06
C PRO A 123 -12.43 8.10 9.24
N THR A 124 -12.73 9.23 9.86
CA THR A 124 -13.40 10.36 9.20
C THR A 124 -12.50 10.99 8.13
N THR A 125 -11.26 11.29 8.47
CA THR A 125 -10.29 11.87 7.55
C THR A 125 -9.93 10.91 6.41
N ALA A 126 -9.81 9.61 6.70
CA ALA A 126 -9.58 8.59 5.69
C ALA A 126 -10.74 8.48 4.68
N ILE A 127 -11.99 8.48 5.15
CA ILE A 127 -13.17 8.48 4.29
C ILE A 127 -13.20 9.72 3.42
N GLN A 128 -12.94 10.90 4.00
CA GLN A 128 -12.90 12.15 3.25
C GLN A 128 -11.86 12.11 2.13
N LEU A 129 -10.62 11.72 2.44
CA LEU A 129 -9.56 11.59 1.44
C LEU A 129 -9.94 10.57 0.35
N ALA A 130 -10.53 9.44 0.72
CA ALA A 130 -10.96 8.43 -0.25
C ALA A 130 -12.01 8.97 -1.24
N HIS A 131 -12.93 9.84 -0.79
CA HIS A 131 -13.88 10.52 -1.66
C HIS A 131 -13.23 11.57 -2.56
N GLU A 132 -12.33 12.39 -2.03
CA GLU A 132 -11.60 13.41 -2.81
C GLU A 132 -10.74 12.77 -3.91
N LEU A 133 -10.17 11.59 -3.66
CA LEU A 133 -9.34 10.87 -4.62
C LEU A 133 -10.12 9.93 -5.55
N ALA A 134 -11.41 9.69 -5.30
CA ALA A 134 -12.24 8.79 -6.12
C ALA A 134 -12.21 9.10 -7.63
N PRO A 135 -12.18 10.38 -8.09
CA PRO A 135 -12.07 10.70 -9.53
C PRO A 135 -10.82 10.13 -10.20
N PHE A 136 -9.72 9.91 -9.46
CA PHE A 136 -8.47 9.36 -9.99
C PHE A 136 -8.44 7.83 -10.06
N LYS A 137 -9.55 7.18 -9.63
CA LYS A 137 -9.75 5.73 -9.62
C LYS A 137 -8.57 4.94 -9.01
N PRO A 138 -8.22 5.16 -7.74
CA PRO A 138 -7.20 4.35 -7.09
C PRO A 138 -7.61 2.87 -7.06
N MET A 139 -6.67 1.98 -7.39
CA MET A 139 -6.88 0.54 -7.29
C MET A 139 -7.02 0.12 -5.82
N LEU A 140 -6.27 0.78 -4.92
CA LEU A 140 -6.18 0.39 -3.52
C LEU A 140 -5.86 1.58 -2.61
N PHE A 141 -6.45 1.59 -1.42
CA PHE A 141 -6.00 2.36 -0.26
C PHE A 141 -5.42 1.40 0.78
N GLU A 142 -4.11 1.46 1.00
CA GLU A 142 -3.39 0.69 2.01
C GLU A 142 -3.35 1.46 3.34
N GLU A 143 -3.69 0.75 4.41
CA GLU A 143 -3.62 1.24 5.79
C GLU A 143 -4.25 2.62 6.02
N PRO A 144 -5.55 2.81 5.71
CA PRO A 144 -6.17 4.12 5.83
C PRO A 144 -6.27 4.62 7.27
N ILE A 145 -6.29 3.74 8.26
CA ILE A 145 -6.39 4.06 9.69
C ILE A 145 -5.47 3.18 10.53
N PRO A 146 -5.18 3.52 11.81
CA PRO A 146 -4.46 2.64 12.71
C PRO A 146 -5.08 1.24 12.81
N PRO A 147 -4.26 0.20 13.01
CA PRO A 147 -4.69 -1.17 12.77
C PRO A 147 -5.43 -1.86 13.91
N ASP A 148 -5.53 -1.21 15.06
CA ASP A 148 -5.96 -1.86 16.30
C ASP A 148 -7.47 -2.06 16.39
N ASN A 149 -8.26 -1.43 15.52
CA ASN A 149 -9.72 -1.44 15.60
C ASN A 149 -10.39 -1.91 14.31
N LEU A 150 -10.80 -3.18 14.29
CA LEU A 150 -11.49 -3.80 13.15
C LEU A 150 -12.87 -3.19 12.88
N ASP A 151 -13.58 -2.73 13.90
CA ASP A 151 -14.89 -2.09 13.73
C ASP A 151 -14.75 -0.74 13.03
N GLN A 152 -13.70 0.02 13.37
CA GLN A 152 -13.36 1.24 12.65
C GLN A 152 -12.94 0.95 11.21
N MET A 153 -12.17 -0.13 10.96
CA MET A 153 -11.82 -0.50 9.60
C MET A 153 -13.06 -0.91 8.78
N ALA A 154 -13.99 -1.67 9.38
CA ALA A 154 -15.26 -2.01 8.76
C ALA A 154 -16.11 -0.76 8.49
N TYR A 155 -16.11 0.20 9.42
CA TYR A 155 -16.76 1.49 9.25
C TYR A 155 -16.20 2.26 8.05
N VAL A 156 -14.87 2.36 7.91
CA VAL A 156 -14.21 2.98 6.74
C VAL A 156 -14.52 2.21 5.47
N ARG A 157 -14.43 0.87 5.48
CA ARG A 157 -14.71 0.03 4.31
C ARG A 157 -16.12 0.25 3.76
N SER A 158 -17.11 0.34 4.64
CA SER A 158 -18.51 0.54 4.24
C SER A 158 -18.81 1.91 3.60
N ARG A 159 -17.88 2.87 3.71
CA ARG A 159 -18.04 4.25 3.22
C ARG A 159 -17.02 4.65 2.16
N SER A 160 -15.89 3.95 2.08
CA SER A 160 -14.86 4.22 1.08
C SER A 160 -15.38 3.87 -0.33
N PRO A 161 -15.30 4.79 -1.30
CA PRO A 161 -15.57 4.49 -2.70
C PRO A 161 -14.46 3.63 -3.33
N SER A 162 -13.28 3.58 -2.71
CA SER A 162 -12.11 2.83 -3.18
C SER A 162 -11.92 1.53 -2.39
N PRO A 163 -11.39 0.46 -3.02
CA PRO A 163 -10.98 -0.76 -2.31
C PRO A 163 -9.94 -0.47 -1.22
N LEU A 164 -10.01 -1.19 -0.11
CA LEU A 164 -9.08 -1.06 1.01
C LEU A 164 -8.19 -2.30 1.14
N ALA A 165 -6.91 -2.10 1.46
CA ALA A 165 -6.03 -3.12 2.01
C ALA A 165 -5.59 -2.71 3.41
N HIS A 166 -5.43 -3.69 4.27
CA HIS A 166 -4.98 -3.46 5.62
C HIS A 166 -4.20 -4.64 6.15
N ARG A 167 -3.17 -4.35 6.94
CA ARG A 167 -2.45 -5.38 7.68
C ARG A 167 -3.12 -5.57 9.02
N ARG A 168 -3.31 -6.82 9.41
CA ARG A 168 -3.74 -7.16 10.76
C ARG A 168 -2.50 -7.41 11.61
N TYR A 169 -2.30 -6.62 12.65
CA TYR A 169 -1.33 -6.96 13.68
C TYR A 169 -1.97 -8.01 14.59
N TYR A 170 -1.51 -9.25 14.51
CA TYR A 170 -1.91 -10.28 15.47
C TYR A 170 -1.17 -10.01 16.78
N SER A 171 -1.77 -9.21 17.66
CA SER A 171 -1.40 -9.10 19.06
C SER A 171 -2.63 -9.38 19.92
N THR A 172 -3.12 -10.61 19.87
CA THR A 172 -4.07 -11.15 20.84
C THR A 172 -3.37 -12.23 21.66
#